data_AF-A0A9D7SJV0-F1
#
_entry.id   AF-A0A9D7SJV0-F1
#
_cell.length_a   1.000
_cell.length_b   1.000
_cell.length_c   1.000
_cell.angle_alpha   90.00
_cell.angle_beta   90.00
_cell.angle_gamma   90.00
#
_symmetry.space_group_name_H-M   'P 1'
#
loop_
_entity.id
_entity.type
_entity.pdbx_description
1 polymer ?
#
loop_
_entity_poly.entity_id
_entity_poly.type
_entity_poly.pdbx_seq_one_letter_code
_entity_poly.pdbx_strand_id
1 'polypeptide(L)'
;MSASPLLEFIAREHPALVHIPLGLVAVLPLAMLGSFHPRHGRLLVATSFFIAVIGWLASTTALFSGLVWGRQINLIAPNAFLPVIANEKQVLQRMLEFHILAALAGFLVGGVCVFILWRIWRRDYSASSGGAEHRHHAGRRFWERGVGAPALLLSLIWVGCWGFSGKLGGIMVFGNEETNRAAAEAEKAKRNDVEADLPIRALDYASLEPAETAPVRSKAHGDRWRRVWVSASGIDAYKAGKPLPAGAYAVMSTFTDEKGKPSTEPGPLYMKETKADGTTAFAFYWGRVPQDLQKEFGNQDSVYWRSPDTKLATCLGCHEKGAAASK
;
A
#
# COMPACT_ATOMS: atom_id res chain seq x y z
N MET A 1 -6.18 16.40 -2.23
CA MET A 1 -5.68 16.64 -3.59
C MET A 1 -6.32 15.59 -4.48
N SER A 2 -7.12 15.98 -5.48
CA SER A 2 -7.61 15.02 -6.47
C SER A 2 -6.42 14.45 -7.25
N ALA A 3 -6.40 13.15 -7.48
CA ALA A 3 -5.39 12.55 -8.34
C ALA A 3 -5.53 13.17 -9.74
N SER A 4 -4.40 13.40 -10.44
CA SER A 4 -4.48 13.85 -11.84
C SER A 4 -5.24 12.79 -12.66
N PRO A 5 -6.10 13.17 -13.62
CA PRO A 5 -6.86 12.22 -14.44
C PRO A 5 -6.01 11.12 -15.09
N LEU A 6 -4.75 11.43 -15.40
CA LEU A 6 -3.77 10.48 -15.94
C LEU A 6 -3.46 9.33 -14.97
N LEU A 7 -3.30 9.63 -13.67
CA LEU A 7 -2.98 8.64 -12.65
C LEU A 7 -4.16 7.70 -12.35
N GLU A 8 -5.39 8.22 -12.43
CA GLU A 8 -6.61 7.39 -12.33
C GLU A 8 -6.75 6.46 -13.53
N PHE A 9 -6.49 6.96 -14.74
CA PHE A 9 -6.49 6.13 -15.95
C PHE A 9 -5.45 5.00 -15.85
N ILE A 10 -4.20 5.30 -15.48
CA ILE A 10 -3.12 4.32 -15.36
C ILE A 10 -3.45 3.24 -14.32
N ALA A 11 -4.12 3.61 -13.23
CA ALA A 11 -4.50 2.68 -12.18
C ALA A 11 -5.68 1.79 -12.59
N ARG A 12 -6.68 2.36 -13.25
CA ARG A 12 -7.84 1.63 -13.77
C ARG A 12 -7.44 0.61 -14.84
N GLU A 13 -6.53 1.00 -15.73
CA GLU A 13 -6.07 0.14 -16.83
C GLU A 13 -4.88 -0.75 -16.42
N HIS A 14 -4.47 -0.74 -15.15
CA HIS A 14 -3.40 -1.60 -14.64
C HIS A 14 -3.56 -3.08 -15.03
N PRO A 15 -4.77 -3.69 -14.91
CA PRO A 15 -4.98 -5.06 -15.36
C PRO A 15 -4.68 -5.26 -16.84
N ALA A 16 -4.99 -4.31 -17.73
CA ALA A 16 -4.65 -4.42 -19.14
C ALA A 16 -3.13 -4.27 -19.37
N LEU A 17 -2.51 -3.32 -18.67
CA LEU A 17 -1.08 -3.00 -18.80
C LEU A 17 -0.16 -4.16 -18.40
N VAL A 18 -0.56 -5.02 -17.45
CA VAL A 18 0.25 -6.17 -17.02
C VAL A 18 0.25 -7.34 -18.01
N HIS A 19 -0.73 -7.43 -18.93
CA HIS A 19 -0.78 -8.52 -19.91
C HIS A 19 0.23 -8.34 -21.05
N ILE A 20 0.55 -7.10 -21.40
CA ILE A 20 1.51 -6.78 -22.46
C ILE A 20 2.92 -7.33 -22.15
N PRO A 21 3.55 -7.01 -21.00
CA PRO A 21 4.86 -7.58 -20.69
C PRO A 21 4.79 -9.09 -20.56
N LEU A 22 3.71 -9.65 -19.98
CA LEU A 22 3.57 -11.11 -19.83
C LEU A 22 3.54 -11.82 -21.20
N GLY A 23 2.74 -11.31 -22.15
CA GLY A 23 2.66 -11.86 -23.51
C GLY A 23 4.00 -11.78 -24.25
N LEU A 24 4.67 -10.63 -24.18
CA LEU A 24 5.98 -10.44 -24.83
C LEU A 24 7.06 -11.35 -24.23
N VAL A 25 7.11 -11.43 -22.90
CA VAL A 25 8.07 -12.28 -22.18
C VAL A 25 7.80 -13.75 -22.46
N ALA A 26 6.53 -14.18 -22.60
CA ALA A 26 6.17 -15.55 -22.97
C ALA A 26 6.58 -15.94 -24.40
N VAL A 27 6.50 -14.99 -25.35
CA VAL A 27 6.89 -15.23 -26.76
C VAL A 27 8.41 -15.18 -26.95
N LEU A 28 9.14 -14.45 -26.10
CA LEU A 28 10.59 -14.24 -26.23
C LEU A 28 11.40 -15.55 -26.30
N PRO A 29 11.25 -16.55 -25.40
CA PRO A 29 11.96 -17.82 -25.49
C PRO A 29 11.73 -18.56 -26.81
N LEU A 30 10.52 -18.47 -27.38
CA LEU A 30 10.20 -19.11 -28.66
C LEU A 30 10.96 -18.46 -29.82
N ALA A 31 11.02 -17.14 -29.85
CA ALA A 31 11.84 -16.40 -30.83
C ALA A 31 13.34 -16.74 -30.67
N MET A 32 13.81 -16.83 -29.42
CA MET A 32 15.19 -17.21 -29.09
C MET A 32 15.53 -18.63 -29.55
N LEU A 33 14.65 -19.61 -29.32
CA LEU A 33 14.80 -20.98 -29.82
C LEU A 33 14.84 -21.02 -31.35
N GLY A 34 13.95 -20.25 -32.00
CA GLY A 34 13.97 -20.10 -33.45
C GLY A 34 15.30 -19.57 -33.99
N SER A 35 16.00 -18.74 -33.22
CA SER A 35 17.31 -18.18 -33.61
C SER A 35 18.42 -19.22 -33.79
N PHE A 36 18.24 -20.44 -33.27
CA PHE A 36 19.17 -21.55 -33.52
C PHE A 36 19.03 -22.14 -34.93
N HIS A 37 17.99 -21.76 -35.68
CA HIS A 37 17.77 -22.23 -37.04
C HIS A 37 18.79 -21.63 -38.03
N PRO A 38 19.49 -22.46 -38.85
CA PRO A 38 20.60 -22.01 -39.68
C PRO A 38 20.23 -20.91 -40.69
N ARG A 39 19.02 -20.95 -41.25
CA ARG A 39 18.58 -20.02 -42.31
C ARG A 39 18.06 -18.68 -41.80
N HIS A 40 17.54 -18.63 -40.57
CA HIS A 40 16.81 -17.47 -40.05
C HIS A 40 17.42 -16.90 -38.77
N GLY A 41 18.55 -17.45 -38.30
CA GLY A 41 19.13 -17.09 -37.01
C GLY A 41 19.34 -15.60 -36.81
N ARG A 42 19.90 -14.89 -37.79
CA ARG A 42 20.16 -13.43 -37.69
C ARG A 42 18.89 -12.60 -37.52
N LEU A 43 17.87 -12.87 -38.35
CA LEU A 43 16.58 -12.18 -38.27
C LEU A 43 15.96 -12.43 -36.88
N LEU A 44 15.98 -13.69 -36.42
CA LEU A 44 15.38 -14.08 -35.16
C LEU A 44 16.16 -13.56 -33.94
N VAL A 45 17.49 -13.39 -34.01
CA VAL A 45 18.27 -12.67 -32.99
C VAL A 45 17.80 -11.22 -32.88
N ALA A 46 17.64 -10.52 -34.01
CA ALA A 46 17.13 -9.15 -34.01
C ALA A 46 15.70 -9.08 -33.47
N THR A 47 14.82 -9.98 -33.91
CA THR A 47 13.44 -10.11 -33.39
C THR A 47 13.44 -10.33 -31.88
N SER A 48 14.26 -11.26 -31.36
CA SER A 48 14.40 -11.49 -29.92
C SER A 48 14.85 -10.24 -29.17
N PHE A 49 15.82 -9.49 -29.72
CA PHE A 49 16.27 -8.23 -29.12
C PHE A 49 15.12 -7.20 -29.02
N PHE A 50 14.39 -6.96 -30.11
CA PHE A 50 13.28 -5.99 -30.09
C PHE A 50 12.11 -6.43 -29.20
N ILE A 51 11.75 -7.72 -29.20
CA ILE A 51 10.75 -8.27 -28.26
C ILE A 51 11.20 -8.04 -26.82
N ALA A 52 12.47 -8.31 -26.50
CA ALA A 52 13.00 -8.09 -25.16
C ALA A 52 12.97 -6.61 -24.75
N VAL A 53 13.35 -5.68 -25.65
CA VAL A 53 13.29 -4.24 -25.37
C VAL A 53 11.86 -3.79 -25.09
N ILE A 54 10.89 -4.17 -25.93
CA ILE A 54 9.49 -3.80 -25.73
C ILE A 54 8.93 -4.44 -24.46
N GLY A 55 9.26 -5.71 -24.20
CA GLY A 55 8.85 -6.42 -22.98
C GLY A 55 9.40 -5.75 -21.71
N TRP A 56 10.64 -5.24 -21.76
CA TRP A 56 11.27 -4.53 -20.64
C TRP A 56 10.67 -3.14 -20.42
N LEU A 57 10.37 -2.40 -21.49
CA LEU A 57 9.65 -1.12 -21.38
C LEU A 57 8.24 -1.32 -20.82
N ALA A 58 7.50 -2.32 -21.30
CA ALA A 58 6.19 -2.68 -20.79
C ALA A 58 6.26 -3.11 -19.30
N SER A 59 7.32 -3.83 -18.91
CA SER A 59 7.60 -4.19 -17.50
C SER A 59 7.76 -2.95 -16.62
N THR A 60 8.45 -1.93 -17.13
CA THR A 60 8.64 -0.64 -16.43
C THR A 60 7.30 0.05 -16.17
N THR A 61 6.46 0.13 -17.21
CA THR A 61 5.11 0.72 -17.13
C THR A 61 4.23 -0.05 -16.15
N ALA A 62 4.25 -1.39 -16.20
CA ALA A 62 3.49 -2.25 -15.29
C ALA A 62 3.91 -2.07 -13.82
N LEU A 63 5.22 -2.02 -13.54
CA LEU A 63 5.74 -1.76 -12.19
C LEU A 63 5.29 -0.40 -11.65
N PHE A 64 5.45 0.66 -12.45
CA PHE A 64 5.05 2.00 -12.04
C PHE A 64 3.54 2.11 -11.81
N SER A 65 2.74 1.55 -12.73
CA SER A 65 1.29 1.50 -12.62
C SER A 65 0.84 0.74 -11.37
N GLY A 66 1.47 -0.40 -11.05
CA GLY A 66 1.16 -1.18 -9.84
C GLY A 66 1.48 -0.45 -8.55
N LEU A 67 2.61 0.28 -8.49
CA LEU A 67 2.97 1.11 -7.34
C LEU A 67 2.00 2.27 -7.14
N VAL A 68 1.61 2.95 -8.22
CA VAL A 68 0.60 4.02 -8.18
C VAL A 68 -0.73 3.48 -7.69
N TRP A 69 -1.19 2.35 -8.24
CA TRP A 69 -2.44 1.72 -7.83
C TRP A 69 -2.40 1.29 -6.36
N GLY A 70 -1.35 0.60 -5.91
CA GLY A 70 -1.18 0.20 -4.52
C GLY A 70 -1.20 1.35 -3.52
N ARG A 71 -0.70 2.54 -3.92
CA ARG A 71 -0.81 3.77 -3.13
C ARG A 71 -2.23 4.33 -3.11
N GLN A 72 -2.94 4.32 -4.24
CA GLN A 72 -4.32 4.82 -4.31
C GLN A 72 -5.27 4.01 -3.42
N ILE A 73 -5.07 2.70 -3.30
CA ILE A 73 -5.87 1.83 -2.42
C ILE A 73 -5.31 1.73 -1.00
N ASN A 74 -4.36 2.60 -0.61
CA ASN A 74 -3.75 2.67 0.71
C ASN A 74 -3.07 1.36 1.19
N LEU A 75 -2.69 0.46 0.28
CA LEU A 75 -1.91 -0.73 0.63
C LEU A 75 -0.41 -0.41 0.74
N ILE A 76 0.05 0.64 0.05
CA ILE A 76 1.42 1.15 0.11
C ILE A 76 1.38 2.60 0.60
N ALA A 77 2.18 2.94 1.60
CA ALA A 77 2.27 4.32 2.08
C ALA A 77 2.81 5.25 0.97
N PRO A 78 2.45 6.55 0.95
CA PRO A 78 2.85 7.48 -0.12
C PRO A 78 4.36 7.54 -0.37
N ASN A 79 5.15 7.38 0.69
CA ASN A 79 6.62 7.44 0.66
C ASN A 79 7.30 6.07 0.67
N ALA A 80 6.52 4.97 0.62
CA ALA A 80 7.06 3.62 0.65
C ALA A 80 7.09 3.00 -0.75
N PHE A 81 7.99 2.03 -0.92
CA PHE A 81 8.11 1.18 -2.11
C PHE A 81 7.54 -0.23 -1.89
N LEU A 82 7.37 -0.63 -0.64
CA LEU A 82 6.79 -1.91 -0.22
C LEU A 82 5.67 -1.66 0.80
N PRO A 83 4.67 -2.55 0.88
CA PRO A 83 3.65 -2.49 1.92
C PRO A 83 4.29 -2.72 3.30
N VAL A 84 3.76 -2.04 4.33
CA VAL A 84 4.21 -2.23 5.71
C VAL A 84 3.42 -3.39 6.32
N ILE A 85 4.14 -4.45 6.72
CA ILE A 85 3.56 -5.61 7.39
C ILE A 85 3.89 -5.50 8.87
N ALA A 86 2.89 -5.14 9.66
CA ALA A 86 2.93 -5.06 11.11
C ALA A 86 2.54 -6.39 11.79
N ASN A 87 1.81 -7.28 11.09
CA ASN A 87 1.22 -8.48 11.68
C ASN A 87 1.04 -9.60 10.63
N GLU A 88 1.19 -10.86 11.03
CA GLU A 88 0.87 -12.06 10.24
C GLU A 88 -0.58 -12.10 9.69
N LYS A 89 -1.54 -11.45 10.36
CA LYS A 89 -2.93 -11.33 9.90
C LYS A 89 -3.08 -10.48 8.63
N GLN A 90 -2.06 -9.74 8.23
CA GLN A 90 -2.06 -8.89 7.03
C GLN A 90 -1.71 -9.69 5.76
N VAL A 91 -2.48 -10.75 5.50
CA VAL A 91 -2.25 -11.70 4.40
C VAL A 91 -2.17 -10.99 3.04
N LEU A 92 -3.08 -10.04 2.78
CA LEU A 92 -3.09 -9.29 1.51
C LEU A 92 -1.84 -8.43 1.31
N GLN A 93 -1.36 -7.75 2.36
CA GLN A 93 -0.16 -6.91 2.28
C GLN A 93 1.10 -7.76 2.08
N ARG A 94 1.15 -8.95 2.69
CA ARG A 94 2.24 -9.92 2.47
C ARG A 94 2.24 -10.48 1.05
N MET A 95 1.06 -10.81 0.50
CA MET A 95 0.96 -11.22 -0.89
C MET A 95 1.36 -10.10 -1.85
N LEU A 96 0.96 -8.87 -1.57
CA LEU A 96 1.36 -7.69 -2.35
C LEU A 96 2.88 -7.48 -2.31
N GLU A 97 3.52 -7.66 -1.16
CA GLU A 97 4.98 -7.60 -1.04
C GLU A 97 5.66 -8.62 -1.97
N PHE A 98 5.27 -9.89 -1.89
CA PHE A 98 5.81 -10.93 -2.77
C PHE A 98 5.54 -10.65 -4.24
N HIS A 99 4.37 -10.09 -4.57
CA HIS A 99 4.02 -9.70 -5.93
C HIS A 99 4.95 -8.62 -6.47
N ILE A 100 5.23 -7.58 -5.67
CA ILE A 100 6.16 -6.50 -6.03
C ILE A 100 7.59 -7.03 -6.16
N LEU A 101 8.05 -7.86 -5.23
CA LEU A 101 9.39 -8.46 -5.27
C LEU A 101 9.58 -9.34 -6.51
N ALA A 102 8.58 -10.13 -6.88
CA ALA A 102 8.60 -10.96 -8.08
C ALA A 102 8.66 -10.10 -9.36
N ALA A 103 7.88 -9.02 -9.42
CA ALA A 103 7.90 -8.09 -10.55
C ALA A 103 9.25 -7.35 -10.67
N LEU A 104 9.83 -6.91 -9.55
CA LEU A 104 11.17 -6.30 -9.51
C LEU A 104 12.26 -7.28 -9.96
N ALA A 105 12.22 -8.52 -9.48
CA ALA A 105 13.14 -9.57 -9.93
C ALA A 105 13.02 -9.80 -11.44
N GLY A 106 11.79 -9.89 -11.97
CA GLY A 106 11.53 -10.00 -13.40
C GLY A 106 12.09 -8.82 -14.19
N PHE A 107 11.92 -7.58 -13.71
CA PHE A 107 12.47 -6.39 -14.36
C PHE A 107 14.01 -6.39 -14.41
N LEU A 108 14.67 -6.77 -13.32
CA LEU A 108 16.14 -6.85 -13.26
C LEU A 108 16.68 -7.94 -14.20
N VAL A 109 16.10 -9.15 -14.15
CA VAL A 109 16.48 -10.25 -15.05
C VAL A 109 16.25 -9.86 -16.51
N GLY A 110 15.13 -9.19 -16.81
CA GLY A 110 14.83 -8.66 -18.13
C GLY A 110 15.86 -7.65 -18.62
N GLY A 111 16.29 -6.72 -17.76
CA GLY A 111 17.35 -5.75 -18.10
C GLY A 111 18.67 -6.43 -18.46
N VAL A 112 19.07 -7.46 -17.71
CA VAL A 112 20.26 -8.28 -18.03
C VAL A 112 20.10 -9.03 -19.36
N CYS A 113 18.91 -9.60 -19.61
CA CYS A 113 18.59 -10.27 -20.87
C CYS A 113 18.70 -9.32 -22.07
N VAL A 114 18.07 -8.14 -21.99
CA VAL A 114 18.16 -7.08 -23.01
C VAL A 114 19.60 -6.67 -23.27
N PHE A 115 20.39 -6.48 -22.21
CA PHE A 115 21.80 -6.10 -22.33
C PHE A 115 22.64 -7.14 -23.08
N ILE A 116 22.44 -8.42 -22.78
CA ILE A 116 23.13 -9.52 -23.47
C ILE A 116 22.70 -9.58 -24.95
N LEU A 117 21.40 -9.51 -25.22
CA LEU A 117 20.88 -9.49 -26.59
C LEU A 117 21.38 -8.29 -27.39
N TRP A 118 21.46 -7.11 -26.77
CA TRP A 118 22.02 -5.92 -27.38
C TRP A 118 23.48 -6.13 -27.80
N ARG A 119 24.30 -6.75 -26.93
CA ARG A 119 25.70 -7.07 -27.26
C ARG A 119 25.81 -8.06 -28.42
N ILE A 120 24.96 -9.08 -28.44
CA ILE A 120 24.92 -10.08 -29.52
C ILE A 120 24.50 -9.41 -30.84
N TRP A 121 23.38 -8.68 -30.81
CA TRP A 121 22.83 -7.98 -31.97
C TRP A 121 23.82 -6.95 -32.54
N ARG A 122 24.46 -6.14 -31.68
CA ARG A 122 25.46 -5.15 -32.10
C ARG A 122 26.67 -5.82 -32.77
N ARG A 123 27.18 -6.93 -32.20
CA ARG A 123 28.30 -7.67 -32.79
C ARG A 123 27.94 -8.23 -34.16
N ASP A 124 26.75 -8.82 -34.29
CA ASP A 124 26.32 -9.46 -35.53
C ASP A 124 25.98 -8.43 -36.63
N TYR A 125 25.45 -7.26 -36.27
CA TYR A 125 25.17 -6.16 -37.19
C TYR A 125 26.45 -5.45 -37.67
N SER A 126 27.43 -5.23 -36.78
CA SER A 126 28.71 -4.64 -37.16
C SER A 126 29.53 -5.54 -38.09
N ALA A 127 29.31 -6.86 -38.07
CA ALA A 127 30.02 -7.80 -38.94
C ALA A 127 29.46 -7.83 -40.37
N SER A 128 28.22 -7.39 -40.59
CA SER A 128 27.55 -7.45 -41.90
C SER A 128 27.93 -6.33 -42.89
N SER A 129 28.61 -5.28 -42.44
CA SER A 129 29.10 -4.20 -43.32
C SER A 129 30.36 -4.58 -44.11
N GLY A 130 30.98 -5.73 -43.82
CA GLY A 130 32.20 -6.21 -44.46
C GLY A 130 32.00 -7.47 -45.29
N GLY A 131 31.16 -7.44 -46.33
CA GLY A 131 31.20 -8.25 -47.57
C GLY A 131 31.40 -9.78 -47.56
N ALA A 132 31.60 -10.45 -46.44
CA ALA A 132 31.91 -11.88 -46.38
C ALA A 132 30.68 -12.68 -46.00
N GLU A 133 29.83 -12.94 -47.00
CA GLU A 133 29.09 -14.20 -47.05
C GLU A 133 30.09 -15.36 -46.91
N HIS A 134 29.69 -16.42 -46.21
CA HIS A 134 30.52 -17.60 -45.93
C HIS A 134 31.62 -17.44 -44.88
N ARG A 135 31.19 -17.48 -43.61
CA ARG A 135 31.76 -18.44 -42.66
C ARG A 135 30.66 -18.84 -41.68
N HIS A 136 29.87 -19.84 -42.08
CA HIS A 136 29.27 -20.73 -41.11
C HIS A 136 30.43 -21.23 -40.24
N HIS A 137 30.56 -20.69 -39.04
CA HIS A 137 31.60 -21.09 -38.09
C HIS A 137 31.36 -22.56 -37.72
N ALA A 138 31.93 -23.48 -38.50
CA ALA A 138 31.82 -24.92 -38.31
C ALA A 138 32.41 -25.43 -36.98
N GLY A 139 32.99 -24.54 -36.15
CA GLY A 139 33.55 -24.86 -34.83
C GLY A 139 32.84 -24.27 -33.63
N ARG A 140 31.79 -23.44 -33.78
CA ARG A 140 31.06 -22.92 -32.60
C ARG A 140 30.14 -24.00 -32.03
N ARG A 141 30.18 -24.17 -30.71
CA ARG A 141 29.33 -25.13 -30.00
C ARG A 141 27.86 -24.79 -30.26
N PHE A 142 26.97 -25.78 -30.28
CA PHE A 142 25.54 -25.57 -30.53
C PHE A 142 24.95 -24.46 -29.63
N TRP A 143 25.39 -24.41 -28.37
CA TRP A 143 25.01 -23.45 -27.33
C TRP A 143 25.47 -22.01 -27.57
N GLU A 144 26.36 -21.78 -28.55
CA GLU A 144 26.89 -20.47 -28.94
C GLU A 144 26.25 -19.93 -30.23
N ARG A 145 25.31 -20.68 -30.83
CA ARG A 145 24.55 -20.28 -32.03
C ARG A 145 23.36 -19.41 -31.62
N GLY A 146 22.93 -18.54 -32.56
CA GLY A 146 21.80 -17.63 -32.33
C GLY A 146 22.07 -16.68 -31.15
N VAL A 147 21.10 -16.59 -30.24
CA VAL A 147 21.24 -15.81 -28.99
C VAL A 147 22.11 -16.49 -27.92
N GLY A 148 22.42 -17.79 -28.09
CA GLY A 148 23.16 -18.58 -27.13
C GLY A 148 22.36 -19.03 -25.89
N ALA A 149 22.84 -20.08 -25.21
CA ALA A 149 22.18 -20.67 -24.06
C ALA A 149 21.98 -19.73 -22.85
N PRO A 150 22.93 -18.83 -22.51
CA PRO A 150 22.75 -17.91 -21.38
C PRO A 150 21.58 -16.94 -21.56
N ALA A 151 21.40 -16.38 -22.77
CA ALA A 151 20.29 -15.47 -23.06
C ALA A 151 18.94 -16.19 -22.98
N LEU A 152 18.89 -17.42 -23.51
CA LEU A 152 17.70 -18.27 -23.42
C LEU A 152 17.33 -18.59 -21.96
N LEU A 153 18.30 -19.00 -21.14
CA LEU A 153 18.06 -19.27 -19.72
C LEU A 153 17.52 -18.04 -18.99
N LEU A 154 18.10 -16.86 -19.22
CA LEU A 154 17.61 -15.62 -18.64
C LEU A 154 16.19 -15.29 -19.09
N SER A 155 15.83 -15.55 -20.34
CA SER A 155 14.45 -15.35 -20.82
C SER A 155 13.45 -16.28 -20.12
N LEU A 156 13.83 -17.54 -19.82
CA LEU A 156 12.99 -18.48 -19.09
C LEU A 156 12.81 -18.07 -17.62
N ILE A 157 13.88 -17.60 -16.97
CA ILE A 157 13.80 -17.04 -15.62
C ILE A 157 12.89 -15.81 -15.62
N TRP A 158 13.03 -14.95 -16.63
CA TRP A 158 12.18 -13.76 -16.79
C TRP A 158 10.69 -14.11 -16.91
N VAL A 159 10.35 -15.13 -17.72
CA VAL A 159 8.99 -15.71 -17.79
C VAL A 159 8.54 -16.21 -16.42
N GLY A 160 9.39 -16.95 -15.70
CA GLY A 160 9.08 -17.46 -14.36
C GLY A 160 8.71 -16.35 -13.38
N CYS A 161 9.49 -15.27 -13.34
CA CYS A 161 9.22 -14.12 -12.48
C CYS A 161 7.88 -13.44 -12.79
N TRP A 162 7.58 -13.17 -14.07
CA TRP A 162 6.31 -12.55 -14.47
C TRP A 162 5.12 -13.49 -14.30
N GLY A 163 5.28 -14.78 -14.57
CA GLY A 163 4.25 -15.79 -14.32
C GLY A 163 3.92 -15.92 -12.83
N PHE A 164 4.94 -15.91 -11.97
CA PHE A 164 4.74 -15.92 -10.52
C PHE A 164 4.08 -14.64 -10.01
N SER A 165 4.54 -13.47 -10.48
CA SER A 165 3.91 -12.18 -10.17
C SER A 165 2.44 -12.16 -10.63
N GLY A 166 2.15 -12.60 -11.86
CA GLY A 166 0.79 -12.71 -12.40
C GLY A 166 -0.10 -13.66 -11.60
N LYS A 167 0.43 -14.82 -11.15
CA LYS A 167 -0.28 -15.73 -10.26
C LYS A 167 -0.68 -15.06 -8.95
N LEU A 168 0.25 -14.34 -8.30
CA LEU A 168 -0.05 -13.60 -7.07
C LEU A 168 -1.08 -12.50 -7.31
N GLY A 169 -0.98 -11.78 -8.43
CA GLY A 169 -1.98 -10.81 -8.84
C GLY A 169 -3.38 -11.43 -8.98
N GLY A 170 -3.48 -12.58 -9.64
CA GLY A 170 -4.72 -13.34 -9.76
C GLY A 170 -5.30 -13.76 -8.40
N ILE A 171 -4.47 -14.25 -7.48
CA ILE A 171 -4.92 -14.60 -6.12
C ILE A 171 -5.46 -13.38 -5.37
N MET A 172 -4.83 -12.21 -5.50
CA MET A 172 -5.30 -11.00 -4.84
C MET A 172 -6.64 -10.50 -5.40
N VAL A 173 -6.91 -10.72 -6.69
CA VAL A 173 -8.15 -10.27 -7.35
C VAL A 173 -9.30 -11.26 -7.15
N PHE A 174 -9.06 -12.55 -7.35
CA PHE A 174 -10.11 -13.57 -7.32
C PHE A 174 -10.25 -14.26 -5.95
N GLY A 175 -9.30 -14.04 -5.06
CA GLY A 175 -9.20 -14.71 -3.79
C GLY A 175 -8.74 -16.16 -3.90
N ASN A 176 -8.22 -16.69 -2.80
CA ASN A 176 -8.08 -18.11 -2.52
C ASN A 176 -8.69 -18.41 -1.13
N GLU A 177 -8.67 -19.67 -0.70
CA GLU A 177 -9.22 -20.06 0.59
C GLU A 177 -8.63 -19.26 1.76
N GLU A 178 -7.31 -19.00 1.72
CA GLU A 178 -6.59 -18.25 2.76
C GLU A 178 -6.99 -16.77 2.79
N THR A 179 -7.03 -16.08 1.64
CA THR A 179 -7.44 -14.67 1.58
C THR A 179 -8.92 -14.51 1.91
N ASN A 180 -9.76 -15.46 1.48
CA ASN A 180 -11.20 -15.43 1.75
C ASN A 180 -11.46 -15.64 3.24
N ARG A 181 -10.73 -16.55 3.89
CA ARG A 181 -10.78 -16.74 5.33
C ARG A 181 -10.31 -15.49 6.09
N ALA A 182 -9.18 -14.90 5.70
CA ALA A 182 -8.68 -13.68 6.31
C ALA A 182 -9.67 -12.50 6.17
N ALA A 183 -10.28 -12.35 4.98
CA ALA A 183 -11.33 -11.36 4.75
C ALA A 183 -12.57 -11.61 5.62
N ALA A 184 -13.01 -12.87 5.75
CA ALA A 184 -14.13 -13.23 6.61
C ALA A 184 -13.83 -12.99 8.10
N GLU A 185 -12.61 -13.26 8.56
CA GLU A 185 -12.17 -12.97 9.94
C GLU A 185 -12.14 -11.46 10.21
N ALA A 186 -11.66 -10.66 9.25
CA ALA A 186 -11.66 -9.20 9.34
C ALA A 186 -13.09 -8.62 9.37
N GLU A 187 -13.98 -9.13 8.52
CA GLU A 187 -15.40 -8.75 8.49
C GLU A 187 -16.12 -9.14 9.79
N LYS A 188 -15.85 -10.33 10.33
CA LYS A 188 -16.38 -10.76 11.63
C LYS A 188 -15.88 -9.86 12.76
N ALA A 189 -14.60 -9.47 12.74
CA ALA A 189 -14.06 -8.54 13.72
C ALA A 189 -14.73 -7.16 13.60
N LYS A 190 -14.99 -6.68 12.37
CA LYS A 190 -15.72 -5.44 12.13
C LYS A 190 -17.14 -5.50 12.69
N ARG A 191 -17.88 -6.59 12.46
CA ARG A 191 -19.25 -6.78 12.98
C ARG A 191 -19.33 -6.85 14.50
N ASN A 192 -18.27 -7.30 15.15
CA ASN A 192 -18.20 -7.38 16.61
C ASN A 192 -17.75 -6.06 17.27
N ASP A 193 -17.20 -5.10 16.51
CA ASP A 193 -16.91 -3.76 17.00
C ASP A 193 -18.12 -2.86 16.72
N VAL A 194 -19.01 -2.73 17.70
CA VAL A 194 -20.19 -1.83 17.65
C VAL A 194 -19.85 -0.37 17.33
N GLU A 195 -18.58 0.02 17.46
CA GLU A 195 -18.09 1.36 17.12
C GLU A 195 -17.39 1.44 15.75
N ALA A 196 -17.39 0.38 14.95
CA ALA A 196 -16.61 0.31 13.70
C ALA A 196 -17.00 1.42 12.70
N ASP A 197 -18.29 1.74 12.64
CA ASP A 197 -18.82 2.70 11.66
C ASP A 197 -19.39 3.97 12.31
N LEU A 198 -19.68 3.96 13.62
CA LEU A 198 -20.23 5.11 14.36
C LEU A 198 -19.66 5.22 15.78
N PRO A 199 -19.45 6.45 16.30
CA PRO A 199 -18.90 6.69 17.63
C PRO A 199 -19.97 6.57 18.73
N ILE A 200 -20.72 5.46 18.80
CA ILE A 200 -21.88 5.30 19.70
C ILE A 200 -21.51 5.63 21.15
N ARG A 201 -20.42 5.08 21.66
CA ARG A 201 -19.91 5.30 23.02
C ARG A 201 -19.34 6.70 23.22
N ALA A 202 -18.76 7.31 22.19
CA ALA A 202 -18.28 8.68 22.30
C ALA A 202 -19.43 9.69 22.29
N LEU A 203 -20.55 9.38 21.62
CA LEU A 203 -21.74 10.24 21.56
C LEU A 203 -22.53 10.24 22.87
N ASP A 204 -22.59 9.11 23.57
CA ASP A 204 -23.23 8.99 24.88
C ASP A 204 -22.30 9.36 26.05
N TYR A 205 -21.34 10.26 25.84
CA TYR A 205 -20.38 10.66 26.88
C TYR A 205 -21.03 11.27 28.12
N ALA A 206 -22.25 11.78 28.00
CA ALA A 206 -23.00 12.37 29.11
C ALA A 206 -23.49 11.32 30.12
N SER A 207 -23.52 10.03 29.77
CA SER A 207 -23.82 8.93 30.70
C SER A 207 -22.61 8.50 31.54
N LEU A 208 -21.43 9.06 31.28
CA LEU A 208 -20.18 8.75 31.96
C LEU A 208 -19.93 9.65 33.18
N GLU A 209 -18.96 9.26 34.00
CA GLU A 209 -18.56 10.02 35.18
C GLU A 209 -17.69 11.23 34.79
N PRO A 210 -18.05 12.46 35.18
CA PRO A 210 -17.21 13.62 34.92
C PRO A 210 -15.92 13.54 35.73
N ALA A 211 -14.77 13.64 35.05
CA ALA A 211 -13.48 13.75 35.73
C ALA A 211 -13.27 15.13 36.36
N GLU A 212 -13.92 16.16 35.80
CA GLU A 212 -13.79 17.57 36.18
C GLU A 212 -15.17 18.18 36.48
N THR A 213 -15.22 19.07 37.46
CA THR A 213 -16.45 19.76 37.88
C THR A 213 -16.95 20.76 36.84
N ALA A 214 -16.05 21.39 36.08
CA ALA A 214 -16.35 22.34 35.02
C ALA A 214 -15.37 22.18 33.85
N PRO A 215 -15.71 22.66 32.63
CA PRO A 215 -14.76 22.68 31.53
C PRO A 215 -13.50 23.49 31.85
N VAL A 216 -12.35 22.99 31.41
CA VAL A 216 -11.03 23.62 31.58
C VAL A 216 -10.39 23.88 30.23
N ARG A 217 -9.59 24.94 30.11
CA ARG A 217 -8.88 25.27 28.87
C ARG A 217 -7.67 24.36 28.69
N SER A 218 -7.45 23.85 27.48
CA SER A 218 -6.36 22.91 27.19
C SER A 218 -5.54 23.33 25.98
N LYS A 219 -4.32 23.83 26.24
CA LYS A 219 -3.34 24.17 25.20
C LYS A 219 -2.98 22.98 24.32
N ALA A 220 -2.89 21.78 24.91
CA ALA A 220 -2.56 20.55 24.19
C ALA A 220 -3.58 20.14 23.12
N HIS A 221 -4.81 20.63 23.19
CA HIS A 221 -5.91 20.24 22.30
C HIS A 221 -6.42 21.41 21.43
N GLY A 222 -5.49 22.25 20.97
CA GLY A 222 -5.79 23.41 20.13
C GLY A 222 -6.39 24.58 20.91
N ASP A 223 -5.97 24.73 22.18
CA ASP A 223 -6.42 25.80 23.08
C ASP A 223 -7.94 25.87 23.27
N ARG A 224 -8.61 24.72 23.16
CA ARG A 224 -10.06 24.58 23.36
C ARG A 224 -10.41 24.46 24.83
N TRP A 225 -11.65 24.82 25.16
CA TRP A 225 -12.27 24.36 26.40
C TRP A 225 -12.56 22.88 26.27
N ARG A 226 -12.25 22.10 27.31
CA ARG A 226 -12.50 20.66 27.34
C ARG A 226 -13.17 20.26 28.64
N ARG A 227 -13.93 19.17 28.59
CA ARG A 227 -14.37 18.44 29.77
C ARG A 227 -14.21 16.96 29.51
N VAL A 228 -13.59 16.26 30.45
CA VAL A 228 -13.35 14.82 30.35
C VAL A 228 -14.39 14.04 31.16
N TRP A 229 -14.85 12.97 30.54
CA TRP A 229 -15.84 12.03 31.03
C TRP A 229 -15.22 10.63 30.97
N VAL A 230 -15.42 9.81 31.98
CA VAL A 230 -14.74 8.50 32.11
C VAL A 230 -15.76 7.45 32.50
N SER A 231 -15.63 6.24 31.95
CA SER A 231 -16.45 5.11 32.39
C SER A 231 -16.34 4.91 33.91
N ALA A 232 -17.44 4.50 34.55
CA ALA A 232 -17.48 4.30 36.00
C ALA A 232 -16.39 3.33 36.50
N SER A 233 -16.05 2.31 35.71
CA SER A 233 -14.96 1.37 36.01
C SER A 233 -13.55 1.98 36.00
N GLY A 234 -13.37 3.16 35.41
CA GLY A 234 -12.07 3.80 35.19
C GLY A 234 -11.87 5.14 35.90
N ILE A 235 -12.93 5.74 36.47
CA ILE A 235 -12.88 7.11 37.00
C ILE A 235 -11.86 7.27 38.13
N ASP A 236 -11.76 6.32 39.05
CA ASP A 236 -10.82 6.39 40.18
C ASP A 236 -9.37 6.27 39.71
N ALA A 237 -9.11 5.35 38.77
CA ALA A 237 -7.80 5.21 38.16
C ALA A 237 -7.40 6.50 37.42
N TYR A 238 -8.34 7.07 36.66
CA TYR A 238 -8.11 8.32 35.94
C TYR A 238 -7.78 9.48 36.89
N LYS A 239 -8.58 9.68 37.95
CA LYS A 239 -8.34 10.72 38.96
C LYS A 239 -7.04 10.52 39.72
N ALA A 240 -6.61 9.27 39.92
CA ALA A 240 -5.32 8.94 40.51
C ALA A 240 -4.14 9.08 39.54
N GLY A 241 -4.36 9.51 38.29
CA GLY A 241 -3.32 9.60 37.26
C GLY A 241 -2.76 8.25 36.82
N LYS A 242 -3.49 7.16 37.09
CA LYS A 242 -3.11 5.80 36.69
C LYS A 242 -3.65 5.47 35.29
N PRO A 243 -3.06 4.47 34.60
CA PRO A 243 -3.63 3.96 33.36
C PRO A 243 -5.08 3.48 33.56
N LEU A 244 -5.92 3.70 32.55
CA LEU A 244 -7.30 3.19 32.54
C LEU A 244 -7.28 1.65 32.48
N PRO A 245 -8.10 0.96 33.28
CA PRO A 245 -8.19 -0.50 33.24
C PRO A 245 -8.76 -0.99 31.90
N ALA A 246 -8.52 -2.26 31.58
CA ALA A 246 -9.04 -2.88 30.36
C ALA A 246 -10.58 -2.77 30.31
N GLY A 247 -11.10 -2.37 29.15
CA GLY A 247 -12.52 -2.09 28.92
C GLY A 247 -13.00 -0.71 29.38
N ALA A 248 -12.18 0.05 30.11
CA ALA A 248 -12.50 1.43 30.46
C ALA A 248 -12.12 2.40 29.35
N TYR A 249 -12.85 3.51 29.29
CA TYR A 249 -12.63 4.55 28.30
C TYR A 249 -12.90 5.94 28.87
N ALA A 250 -12.30 6.93 28.24
CA ALA A 250 -12.52 8.33 28.52
C ALA A 250 -12.90 9.06 27.23
N VAL A 251 -13.85 9.99 27.34
CA VAL A 251 -14.28 10.88 26.28
C VAL A 251 -14.00 12.31 26.71
N MET A 252 -13.36 13.07 25.84
CA MET A 252 -13.12 14.49 26.00
C MET A 252 -14.05 15.24 25.05
N SER A 253 -15.05 15.90 25.62
CA SER A 253 -15.87 16.89 24.93
C SER A 253 -15.10 18.21 24.84
N THR A 254 -15.17 18.91 23.71
CA THR A 254 -14.50 20.21 23.54
C THR A 254 -15.47 21.29 23.09
N PHE A 255 -15.10 22.55 23.32
CA PHE A 255 -15.87 23.75 22.97
C PHE A 255 -14.91 24.85 22.52
N THR A 256 -15.35 25.71 21.62
CA THR A 256 -14.60 26.93 21.28
C THR A 256 -14.64 27.94 22.42
N ASP A 257 -13.73 28.90 22.40
CA ASP A 257 -13.72 30.01 23.37
C ASP A 257 -14.68 31.11 22.90
N GLU A 258 -15.60 31.49 23.79
CA GLU A 258 -16.46 32.64 23.63
C GLU A 258 -16.23 33.60 24.80
N LYS A 259 -15.35 34.58 24.59
CA LYS A 259 -15.01 35.62 25.58
C LYS A 259 -14.48 35.04 26.90
N GLY A 260 -13.57 34.07 26.81
CA GLY A 260 -12.96 33.43 27.98
C GLY A 260 -13.87 32.42 28.68
N LYS A 261 -14.89 31.91 27.99
CA LYS A 261 -15.81 30.85 28.48
C LYS A 261 -16.01 29.80 27.39
N PRO A 262 -16.38 28.55 27.73
CA PRO A 262 -16.79 27.57 26.73
C PRO A 262 -18.05 28.07 26.00
N SER A 263 -18.02 28.03 24.67
CA SER A 263 -19.19 28.35 23.85
C SER A 263 -20.30 27.29 24.00
N THR A 264 -21.50 27.59 23.50
CA THR A 264 -22.59 26.60 23.37
C THR A 264 -22.43 25.66 22.18
N GLU A 265 -21.51 25.94 21.26
CA GLU A 265 -21.25 25.08 20.10
C GLU A 265 -20.28 23.95 20.48
N PRO A 266 -20.69 22.67 20.33
CA PRO A 266 -19.81 21.55 20.61
C PRO A 266 -18.72 21.47 19.54
N GLY A 267 -17.48 21.41 20.00
CA GLY A 267 -16.32 21.04 19.19
C GLY A 267 -16.21 19.52 19.00
N PRO A 268 -15.06 19.04 18.53
CA PRO A 268 -14.82 17.62 18.38
C PRO A 268 -14.82 16.86 19.71
N LEU A 269 -15.26 15.61 19.65
CA LEU A 269 -15.14 14.60 20.69
C LEU A 269 -13.88 13.77 20.43
N TYR A 270 -13.08 13.57 21.48
CA TYR A 270 -11.92 12.69 21.45
C TYR A 270 -12.15 11.55 22.44
N MET A 271 -12.05 10.32 21.99
CA MET A 271 -12.18 9.14 22.84
C MET A 271 -10.84 8.42 22.94
N LYS A 272 -10.52 7.96 24.15
CA LYS A 272 -9.42 7.02 24.43
C LYS A 272 -10.01 5.80 25.14
N GLU A 273 -9.75 4.61 24.62
CA GLU A 273 -10.18 3.34 25.18
C GLU A 273 -8.96 2.46 25.48
N THR A 274 -8.96 1.82 26.64
CA THR A 274 -8.09 0.66 26.87
C THR A 274 -8.90 -0.58 26.49
N LYS A 275 -8.51 -1.26 25.42
CA LYS A 275 -9.17 -2.48 24.93
C LYS A 275 -8.99 -3.63 25.92
N ALA A 276 -9.77 -4.70 25.72
CA ALA A 276 -9.72 -5.91 26.55
C ALA A 276 -8.33 -6.57 26.57
N ASP A 277 -7.55 -6.43 25.51
CA ASP A 277 -6.16 -6.91 25.39
C ASP A 277 -5.12 -5.93 26.01
N GLY A 278 -5.57 -4.85 26.64
CA GLY A 278 -4.73 -3.82 27.25
C GLY A 278 -4.20 -2.77 26.28
N THR A 279 -4.43 -2.91 24.97
CA THR A 279 -3.99 -1.93 23.98
C THR A 279 -4.82 -0.64 24.06
N THR A 280 -4.22 0.50 23.70
CA THR A 280 -4.94 1.77 23.63
C THR A 280 -5.49 1.98 22.22
N ALA A 281 -6.74 2.41 22.12
CA ALA A 281 -7.33 2.91 20.89
C ALA A 281 -7.90 4.30 21.06
N PHE A 282 -7.88 5.07 19.98
CA PHE A 282 -8.42 6.42 19.91
C PHE A 282 -9.59 6.48 18.94
N ALA A 283 -10.51 7.40 19.20
CA ALA A 283 -11.48 7.83 18.23
C ALA A 283 -11.59 9.36 18.23
N PHE A 284 -11.87 9.93 17.06
CA PHE A 284 -12.14 11.35 16.87
C PHE A 284 -13.47 11.46 16.16
N TYR A 285 -14.36 12.27 16.70
CA TYR A 285 -15.63 12.57 16.07
C TYR A 285 -15.90 14.06 16.08
N TRP A 286 -16.32 14.62 14.96
CA TRP A 286 -16.81 15.99 14.88
C TRP A 286 -18.11 16.01 14.10
N GLY A 287 -19.24 16.18 14.79
CA GLY A 287 -20.56 16.13 14.17
C GLY A 287 -20.87 17.30 13.23
N ARG A 288 -20.17 18.42 13.40
CA ARG A 288 -20.25 19.58 12.50
C ARG A 288 -18.89 20.27 12.40
N VAL A 289 -18.17 20.02 11.32
CA VAL A 289 -16.92 20.73 11.02
C VAL A 289 -17.25 22.14 10.52
N PRO A 290 -16.73 23.20 11.18
CA PRO A 290 -16.87 24.58 10.73
C PRO A 290 -16.43 24.75 9.27
N GLN A 291 -17.15 25.55 8.50
CA GLN A 291 -16.97 25.66 7.05
C GLN A 291 -15.55 26.07 6.65
N ASP A 292 -14.92 26.94 7.44
CA ASP A 292 -13.55 27.40 7.29
C ASP A 292 -12.51 26.28 7.52
N LEU A 293 -12.85 25.26 8.30
CA LEU A 293 -11.99 24.11 8.60
C LEU A 293 -12.24 22.89 7.70
N GLN A 294 -13.38 22.82 7.00
CA GLN A 294 -13.75 21.63 6.22
C GLN A 294 -12.66 21.18 5.25
N LYS A 295 -11.90 22.10 4.65
CA LYS A 295 -10.80 21.78 3.74
C LYS A 295 -9.71 20.91 4.38
N GLU A 296 -9.41 21.12 5.66
CA GLU A 296 -8.45 20.33 6.44
C GLU A 296 -8.98 18.93 6.74
N PHE A 297 -10.30 18.78 6.74
CA PHE A 297 -11.03 17.54 7.04
C PHE A 297 -11.62 16.88 5.77
N GLY A 298 -11.06 17.18 4.59
CA GLY A 298 -11.47 16.53 3.34
C GLY A 298 -12.80 17.01 2.77
N ASN A 299 -13.19 18.25 3.07
CA ASN A 299 -14.46 18.88 2.69
C ASN A 299 -15.70 18.13 3.23
N GLN A 300 -15.58 17.52 4.41
CA GLN A 300 -16.69 16.83 5.07
C GLN A 300 -17.38 17.76 6.06
N ASP A 301 -18.70 17.67 6.15
CA ASP A 301 -19.53 18.36 7.14
C ASP A 301 -19.44 17.70 8.52
N SER A 302 -19.14 16.41 8.57
CA SER A 302 -18.93 15.61 9.77
C SER A 302 -17.81 14.60 9.55
N VAL A 303 -17.13 14.21 10.63
CA VAL A 303 -15.94 13.38 10.54
C VAL A 303 -15.94 12.35 11.66
N TYR A 304 -15.59 11.11 11.32
CA TYR A 304 -15.31 10.06 12.29
C TYR A 304 -14.04 9.30 11.90
N TRP A 305 -13.07 9.25 12.80
CA TRP A 305 -11.85 8.46 12.67
C TRP A 305 -11.69 7.57 13.90
N ARG A 306 -11.18 6.36 13.72
CA ARG A 306 -10.91 5.39 14.80
C ARG A 306 -9.59 4.70 14.54
N SER A 307 -8.84 4.35 15.59
CA SER A 307 -7.59 3.59 15.43
C SER A 307 -7.86 2.29 14.66
N PRO A 308 -7.04 1.94 13.65
CA PRO A 308 -5.70 2.47 13.38
C PRO A 308 -5.62 3.58 12.31
N ASP A 309 -6.67 4.39 12.09
CA ASP A 309 -6.61 5.50 11.11
C ASP A 309 -5.39 6.41 11.37
N THR A 310 -4.58 6.60 10.33
CA THR A 310 -3.34 7.41 10.34
C THR A 310 -3.54 8.84 10.82
N LYS A 311 -4.75 9.40 10.68
CA LYS A 311 -5.08 10.75 11.15
C LYS A 311 -5.05 10.86 12.68
N LEU A 312 -5.07 9.73 13.39
CA LEU A 312 -4.95 9.65 14.84
C LEU A 312 -3.52 9.39 15.34
N ALA A 313 -2.53 9.35 14.44
CA ALA A 313 -1.12 9.10 14.80
C ALA A 313 -0.59 10.10 15.83
N THR A 314 -1.00 11.38 15.75
CA THR A 314 -0.63 12.41 16.73
C THR A 314 -1.18 12.10 18.13
N CYS A 315 -2.42 11.60 18.22
CA CYS A 315 -3.02 11.20 19.49
C CYS A 315 -2.20 10.07 20.13
N LEU A 316 -1.87 9.04 19.33
CA LEU A 316 -1.07 7.91 19.77
C LEU A 316 0.31 8.38 20.28
N GLY A 317 1.02 9.18 19.47
CA GLY A 317 2.37 9.63 19.80
C GLY A 317 2.47 10.50 21.06
N CYS A 318 1.46 11.33 21.35
CA CYS A 318 1.42 12.13 22.58
C CYS A 318 1.08 11.29 23.81
N HIS A 319 0.14 10.35 23.70
CA HIS A 319 -0.34 9.57 24.83
C HIS A 319 0.53 8.35 25.18
N GLU A 320 1.29 7.79 24.23
CA GLU A 320 2.26 6.72 24.51
C GLU A 320 3.51 7.24 25.23
N LYS A 321 3.90 8.49 24.99
CA LYS A 321 5.08 9.11 25.62
C LYS A 321 4.85 9.55 27.08
N GLY A 322 3.70 9.23 27.66
CA GLY A 322 3.40 9.54 29.07
C GLY A 322 3.20 11.03 29.35
N ALA A 323 2.77 11.82 28.36
CA ALA A 323 2.23 13.16 28.63
C ALA A 323 0.88 13.01 29.36
N ALA A 324 0.96 12.70 30.66
CA ALA A 324 -0.15 12.80 31.58
C ALA A 324 -0.72 14.21 31.49
N ALA A 325 -2.05 14.31 31.57
CA ALA A 325 -2.79 15.56 31.60
C ALA A 325 -2.01 16.62 32.38
N SER A 326 -1.50 17.63 31.68
CA SER A 326 -0.86 18.77 32.33
C SER A 326 -1.91 19.40 33.24
N LYS A 327 -1.63 19.42 34.54
CA LYS A 327 -2.34 20.23 35.54
C LYS A 327 -2.49 21.67 35.06
#